data_AF-A0A212D8S8-F1
#
_entry.id   AF-A0A212D8S8-F1
#
_cell.length_a   1.000
_cell.length_b   1.000
_cell.length_c   1.000
_cell.angle_alpha   90.00
_cell.angle_beta   90.00
_cell.angle_gamma   90.00
#
_symmetry.space_group_name_H-M   'P 1'
#
loop_
_entity.id
_entity.type
_entity.pdbx_description
1 polymer ?
#
loop_
_entity_poly.entity_id
_entity_poly.type
_entity_poly.pdbx_seq_one_letter_code
_entity_poly.pdbx_strand_id
1 'polypeptide(L)'
;MVYSLPVLMNIISNYYLYHSNVTESIQVWNTPFFQEITDIVFKIELYFQAALLGVIVTAMPPYFAMENAENHKIKAYTQLKLSGLLPSAYWLGQAIVDIPLFFVVLTLMLGSLFAFHYGLYFYAVKFLSVVFCLIGYLPSVILFTYITSFTFKKIVNTKEFWSFIYSVTALACIAVTEITYFMGNTATIILHYIFCITIPIYPLLGCLIGFIKVGLLDV
;
A
#
# COMPACT_ATOMS: atom_id res chain seq x y z
N MET A 1 -8.12 -23.69 -33.16
CA MET A 1 -6.78 -23.69 -33.76
C MET A 1 -6.42 -22.25 -34.14
N VAL A 2 -5.50 -21.60 -33.41
CA VAL A 2 -5.18 -20.18 -33.61
C VAL A 2 -4.13 -19.96 -34.72
N TYR A 3 -3.31 -20.98 -35.00
CA TYR A 3 -2.20 -20.89 -35.96
C TYR A 3 -2.44 -21.61 -37.29
N SER A 4 -3.60 -22.22 -37.49
CA SER A 4 -3.88 -23.01 -38.71
C SER A 4 -3.97 -22.14 -39.96
N LEU A 5 -4.54 -20.94 -39.87
CA LEU A 5 -4.78 -20.06 -41.00
C LEU A 5 -3.47 -19.43 -41.55
N PRO A 6 -2.56 -18.89 -40.72
CA PRO A 6 -1.26 -18.40 -41.20
C PRO A 6 -0.38 -19.52 -41.78
N VAL A 7 -0.40 -20.71 -41.18
CA VAL A 7 0.36 -21.87 -41.67
C VAL A 7 -0.17 -22.34 -43.02
N LEU A 8 -1.49 -22.43 -43.18
CA LEU A 8 -2.12 -22.77 -44.46
C LEU A 8 -1.75 -21.76 -45.55
N MET A 9 -1.82 -20.46 -45.23
CA MET A 9 -1.45 -19.40 -46.16
C MET A 9 0.03 -19.52 -46.58
N ASN A 10 0.94 -19.78 -45.64
CA ASN A 10 2.35 -19.98 -45.94
C ASN A 10 2.60 -21.17 -46.89
N ILE A 11 1.87 -22.28 -46.70
CA ILE A 11 1.95 -23.46 -47.57
C ILE A 11 1.43 -23.14 -48.98
N ILE A 12 0.27 -22.49 -49.09
CA ILE A 12 -0.32 -22.13 -50.39
C ILE A 12 0.57 -21.14 -51.14
N SER A 13 1.12 -20.13 -50.47
CA SER A 13 2.03 -19.16 -51.09
C SER A 13 3.31 -19.80 -51.62
N ASN A 14 3.92 -20.73 -50.86
CA ASN A 14 5.11 -21.46 -51.32
C ASN A 14 4.79 -22.43 -52.47
N TYR A 15 3.60 -23.03 -52.49
CA TYR A 15 3.15 -23.88 -53.60
C TYR A 15 3.04 -23.09 -54.91
N TYR A 16 2.47 -21.88 -54.86
CA TYR A 16 2.39 -21.00 -56.03
C TYR A 16 3.77 -20.54 -56.51
N LEU A 17 4.69 -20.20 -55.61
CA LEU A 17 6.07 -19.84 -55.97
C LEU A 17 6.79 -20.96 -56.72
N TYR A 18 6.63 -22.19 -56.23
CA TYR A 18 7.16 -23.38 -56.90
C TYR A 18 6.57 -23.54 -58.30
N HIS A 19 5.27 -23.33 -58.48
CA HIS A 19 4.62 -23.40 -59.79
C HIS A 19 5.08 -22.31 -60.76
N SER A 20 5.50 -21.14 -60.25
CA SER A 20 6.05 -20.03 -61.04
C SER A 20 7.57 -20.13 -61.28
N ASN A 21 8.19 -21.28 -61.03
CA ASN A 21 9.65 -21.51 -61.16
C ASN A 21 10.52 -20.56 -60.31
N VAL A 22 10.01 -20.09 -59.17
CA VAL A 22 10.79 -19.32 -58.20
C VAL A 22 11.42 -20.28 -57.19
N THR A 23 12.74 -20.23 -57.02
CA THR A 23 13.49 -21.13 -56.13
C THR A 23 13.55 -20.64 -54.68
N GLU A 24 13.11 -19.42 -54.41
CA GLU A 24 13.07 -18.83 -53.07
C GLU A 24 11.83 -19.27 -52.30
N SER A 25 11.96 -19.40 -50.97
CA SER A 25 10.86 -19.79 -50.08
C SER A 25 10.43 -18.63 -49.19
N ILE A 26 9.12 -18.44 -49.06
CA ILE A 26 8.54 -17.52 -48.06
C ILE A 26 8.53 -18.21 -46.71
N GLN A 27 9.04 -17.53 -45.68
CA GLN A 27 8.93 -17.96 -44.30
C GLN A 27 8.15 -16.92 -43.50
N VAL A 28 7.02 -17.35 -42.93
CA VAL A 28 6.19 -16.51 -42.08
C VAL A 28 6.48 -16.85 -40.63
N TRP A 29 6.95 -15.85 -39.89
CA TRP A 29 7.17 -15.93 -38.44
C TRP A 29 6.15 -15.04 -37.75
N ASN A 30 5.61 -15.50 -36.62
CA ASN A 30 4.73 -14.69 -35.79
C ASN A 30 5.49 -14.26 -34.53
N THR A 31 5.89 -13.00 -34.47
CA THR A 31 6.36 -12.36 -33.25
C THR A 31 5.25 -11.45 -32.76
N PRO A 32 4.54 -11.81 -31.66
CA PRO A 32 3.53 -10.91 -31.12
C PRO A 32 4.20 -9.60 -30.73
N PHE A 33 3.61 -8.48 -31.16
CA PHE A 33 4.01 -7.17 -30.65
C PHE A 33 3.73 -7.14 -29.15
N PHE A 34 4.65 -6.58 -28.35
CA PHE A 34 4.38 -6.31 -26.95
C PHE A 34 3.19 -5.35 -26.88
N GLN A 35 2.07 -5.84 -26.36
CA GLN A 35 0.85 -5.06 -26.27
C GLN A 35 0.75 -4.50 -24.85
N GLU A 36 0.77 -3.16 -24.73
CA GLU A 36 0.65 -2.40 -23.47
C GLU A 36 -0.64 -2.67 -22.68
N ILE A 37 -1.60 -3.42 -23.25
CA ILE A 37 -2.87 -3.77 -22.59
C ILE A 37 -2.65 -4.57 -21.30
N THR A 38 -1.61 -5.42 -21.25
CA THR A 38 -1.23 -6.14 -20.03
C THR A 38 -0.81 -5.19 -18.91
N ASP A 39 -0.20 -4.05 -19.24
CA ASP A 39 0.23 -3.08 -18.23
C ASP A 39 -0.95 -2.37 -17.59
N ILE A 40 -2.01 -2.02 -18.33
CA ILE A 40 -3.16 -1.28 -17.77
C ILE A 40 -3.91 -2.15 -16.74
N VAL A 41 -4.19 -3.40 -17.07
CA VAL A 41 -4.90 -4.33 -16.17
C VAL A 41 -4.06 -4.60 -14.92
N PHE A 42 -2.78 -4.93 -15.10
CA PHE A 42 -1.83 -5.15 -14.01
C PHE A 42 -1.70 -3.93 -13.10
N LYS A 43 -1.65 -2.73 -13.68
CA LYS A 43 -1.55 -1.49 -12.93
C LYS A 43 -2.82 -1.19 -12.11
N ILE A 44 -4.01 -1.43 -12.67
CA ILE A 44 -5.28 -1.27 -11.94
C ILE A 44 -5.35 -2.29 -10.79
N GLU A 45 -4.97 -3.54 -11.05
CA GLU A 45 -4.89 -4.59 -10.03
C GLU A 45 -3.95 -4.19 -8.89
N LEU A 46 -2.73 -3.74 -9.22
CA LEU A 46 -1.75 -3.27 -8.24
C LEU A 46 -2.29 -2.09 -7.40
N TYR A 47 -2.98 -1.14 -8.04
CA TYR A 47 -3.62 -0.03 -7.33
C TYR A 47 -4.67 -0.52 -6.33
N PHE A 48 -5.58 -1.41 -6.73
CA PHE A 48 -6.58 -1.99 -5.85
C PHE A 48 -5.94 -2.77 -4.69
N GLN A 49 -4.92 -3.57 -4.98
CA GLN A 49 -4.20 -4.34 -3.97
C GLN A 49 -3.50 -3.43 -2.96
N ALA A 50 -2.84 -2.37 -3.42
CA ALA A 50 -2.16 -1.43 -2.54
C ALA A 50 -3.14 -0.58 -1.70
N ALA A 51 -4.27 -0.17 -2.27
CA ALA A 51 -5.33 0.51 -1.55
C ALA A 51 -5.90 -0.39 -0.43
N LEU A 52 -6.20 -1.65 -0.76
CA LEU A 52 -6.69 -2.64 0.21
C LEU A 52 -5.64 -2.90 1.31
N LEU A 53 -4.39 -3.09 0.92
CA LEU A 53 -3.28 -3.28 1.86
C LEU A 53 -3.11 -2.06 2.77
N GLY A 54 -3.24 -0.84 2.24
CA GLY A 54 -3.23 0.40 3.02
C GLY A 54 -4.34 0.45 4.07
N VAL A 55 -5.57 0.02 3.72
CA VAL A 55 -6.67 -0.07 4.69
C VAL A 55 -6.38 -1.11 5.78
N ILE A 56 -5.84 -2.28 5.42
CA ILE A 56 -5.49 -3.33 6.38
C ILE A 56 -4.38 -2.84 7.33
N VAL A 57 -3.31 -2.29 6.77
CA VAL A 57 -2.16 -1.74 7.51
C VAL A 57 -2.62 -0.71 8.53
N THR A 58 -3.56 0.15 8.17
CA THR A 58 -4.04 1.24 9.02
C THR A 58 -5.08 0.77 10.03
N ALA A 59 -5.76 -0.35 9.81
CA ALA A 59 -6.68 -0.95 10.76
C ALA A 59 -5.97 -1.75 11.89
N MET A 60 -4.70 -2.10 11.70
CA MET A 60 -3.91 -2.94 12.61
C MET A 60 -3.40 -2.25 13.91
N PRO A 61 -2.97 -0.98 13.94
CA PRO A 61 -2.38 -0.35 15.12
C PRO A 61 -3.23 -0.46 16.41
N PRO A 62 -4.57 -0.33 16.38
CA PRO A 62 -5.40 -0.56 17.56
C PRO A 62 -5.26 -1.97 18.18
N TYR A 63 -4.93 -3.00 17.40
CA TYR A 63 -4.71 -4.33 17.95
C TYR A 63 -3.39 -4.46 18.71
N PHE A 64 -2.36 -3.72 18.29
CA PHE A 64 -1.03 -3.74 18.92
C PHE A 64 -0.96 -2.74 20.08
N ALA A 65 -1.27 -1.47 19.81
CA ALA A 65 -0.96 -0.37 20.71
C ALA A 65 -2.06 -0.06 21.74
N MET A 66 -3.25 -0.67 21.60
CA MET A 66 -4.40 -0.37 22.47
C MET A 66 -4.57 -1.35 23.63
N GLU A 67 -3.60 -2.23 23.88
CA GLU A 67 -3.55 -3.05 25.10
C GLU A 67 -3.50 -2.19 26.39
N ASN A 68 -2.98 -0.97 26.29
CA ASN A 68 -3.00 0.00 27.37
C ASN A 68 -4.42 0.30 27.93
N ALA A 69 -5.48 0.17 27.12
CA ALA A 69 -6.85 0.38 27.56
C ALA A 69 -7.29 -0.73 28.53
N GLU A 70 -6.84 -1.97 28.30
CA GLU A 70 -7.07 -3.11 29.18
C GLU A 70 -6.19 -2.98 30.44
N ASN A 71 -4.92 -2.60 30.28
CA ASN A 71 -4.01 -2.31 31.40
C ASN A 71 -4.53 -1.21 32.34
N HIS A 72 -5.24 -0.22 31.78
CA HIS A 72 -5.90 0.81 32.58
C HIS A 72 -7.07 0.25 33.40
N LYS A 73 -7.84 -0.72 32.89
CA LYS A 73 -8.95 -1.38 33.63
C LYS A 73 -8.44 -2.11 34.87
N ILE A 74 -7.29 -2.78 34.77
CA ILE A 74 -6.63 -3.48 35.90
C ILE A 74 -5.73 -2.57 36.75
N LYS A 75 -5.67 -1.27 36.43
CA LYS A 75 -4.80 -0.27 37.10
C LYS A 75 -3.32 -0.68 37.11
N ALA A 76 -2.84 -1.33 36.06
CA ALA A 76 -1.45 -1.80 35.94
C ALA A 76 -0.44 -0.66 36.17
N TYR A 77 -0.74 0.53 35.64
CA TYR A 77 0.06 1.74 35.87
C TYR A 77 0.24 2.08 37.36
N THR A 78 -0.85 2.01 38.14
CA THR A 78 -0.80 2.27 39.59
C THR A 78 -0.04 1.16 40.32
N GLN A 79 -0.20 -0.10 39.90
CA GLN A 79 0.54 -1.22 40.47
C GLN A 79 2.05 -1.06 40.24
N LEU A 80 2.47 -0.72 39.00
CA LEU A 80 3.88 -0.46 38.68
C LEU A 80 4.47 0.66 39.54
N LYS A 81 3.70 1.74 39.72
CA LYS A 81 4.11 2.87 40.56
C LYS A 81 4.27 2.47 42.03
N LEU A 82 3.36 1.64 42.55
CA LEU A 82 3.46 1.11 43.92
C LEU A 82 4.67 0.15 44.08
N SER A 83 5.04 -0.57 43.03
CA SER A 83 6.26 -1.40 42.99
C SER A 83 7.57 -0.60 42.87
N GLY A 84 7.51 0.73 42.86
CA GLY A 84 8.68 1.61 42.82
C GLY A 84 9.23 1.91 41.42
N LEU A 85 8.54 1.53 40.35
CA LEU A 85 8.93 1.89 38.98
C LEU A 85 8.45 3.29 38.60
N LEU A 86 9.23 3.94 37.73
CA LEU A 86 8.89 5.24 37.16
C LEU A 86 7.71 5.12 36.17
N PRO A 87 6.76 6.06 36.18
CA PRO A 87 5.69 6.16 35.18
C PRO A 87 6.14 6.08 33.72
N SER A 88 7.31 6.64 33.42
CA SER A 88 7.89 6.64 32.07
C SER A 88 8.29 5.23 31.61
N ALA A 89 8.68 4.35 32.53
CA ALA A 89 9.08 2.98 32.21
C ALA A 89 7.92 2.16 31.64
N TYR A 90 6.68 2.45 32.05
CA TYR A 90 5.48 1.84 31.47
C TYR A 90 5.35 2.19 29.97
N TRP A 91 5.38 3.48 29.64
CA TRP A 91 5.20 3.95 28.26
C TRP A 91 6.37 3.56 27.35
N LEU A 92 7.60 3.66 27.85
CA LEU A 92 8.80 3.23 27.12
C LEU A 92 8.82 1.71 26.92
N GLY A 93 8.44 0.93 27.95
CA GLY A 93 8.37 -0.52 27.88
C GLY A 93 7.29 -1.01 26.91
N GLN A 94 6.20 -0.27 26.76
CA GLN A 94 5.20 -0.58 25.74
C GLN A 94 5.69 -0.19 24.34
N ALA A 95 6.23 1.02 24.18
CA ALA A 95 6.70 1.52 22.89
C ALA A 95 7.87 0.70 22.31
N ILE A 96 8.77 0.18 23.15
CA ILE A 96 9.91 -0.64 22.72
C ILE A 96 9.48 -2.00 22.17
N VAL A 97 8.28 -2.47 22.50
CA VAL A 97 7.70 -3.72 21.96
C VAL A 97 6.82 -3.41 20.75
N ASP A 98 5.93 -2.43 20.87
CA ASP A 98 4.94 -2.11 19.84
C ASP A 98 5.59 -1.60 18.55
N ILE A 99 6.60 -0.71 18.64
CA ILE A 99 7.24 -0.09 17.47
C ILE A 99 7.99 -1.14 16.62
N PRO A 100 8.92 -1.97 17.16
CA PRO A 100 9.62 -2.96 16.35
C PRO A 100 8.70 -4.05 15.81
N LEU A 101 7.71 -4.48 16.59
CA LEU A 101 6.77 -5.51 16.14
C LEU A 101 5.97 -5.00 14.94
N PHE A 102 5.40 -3.80 15.04
CA PHE A 102 4.67 -3.20 13.95
C PHE A 102 5.57 -2.92 12.73
N PHE A 103 6.85 -2.56 12.95
CA PHE A 103 7.84 -2.40 11.88
C PHE A 103 8.02 -3.67 11.05
N VAL A 104 8.17 -4.81 11.72
CA VAL A 104 8.35 -6.11 11.06
C VAL A 104 7.10 -6.47 10.24
N VAL A 105 5.90 -6.32 10.82
CA VAL A 105 4.64 -6.61 10.13
C VAL A 105 4.46 -5.73 8.89
N LEU A 106 4.71 -4.43 9.02
CA LEU A 106 4.60 -3.49 7.90
C LEU A 106 5.60 -3.79 6.78
N THR A 107 6.84 -4.09 7.15
CA THR A 107 7.90 -4.40 6.19
C THR A 107 7.60 -5.70 5.45
N LEU A 108 7.03 -6.70 6.11
CA LEU A 108 6.58 -7.95 5.47
C LEU A 108 5.40 -7.70 4.53
N MET A 109 4.40 -6.93 4.95
CA MET A 109 3.23 -6.61 4.11
C MET A 109 3.65 -5.83 2.86
N LEU A 110 4.41 -4.74 3.01
CA LEU A 110 4.89 -3.95 1.87
C LEU A 110 5.91 -4.72 1.02
N GLY A 111 6.81 -5.46 1.67
CA GLY A 111 7.77 -6.33 0.99
C GLY A 111 7.06 -7.35 0.10
N SER A 112 5.96 -7.94 0.56
CA SER A 112 5.15 -8.88 -0.25
C SER A 112 4.49 -8.20 -1.44
N LEU A 113 3.98 -6.96 -1.27
CA LEU A 113 3.41 -6.17 -2.35
C LEU A 113 4.44 -5.95 -3.47
N PHE A 114 5.69 -5.63 -3.12
CA PHE A 114 6.74 -5.42 -4.12
C PHE A 114 7.33 -6.72 -4.67
N ALA A 115 7.43 -7.78 -3.86
CA ALA A 115 8.07 -9.04 -4.26
C ALA A 115 7.25 -9.83 -5.30
N PHE A 116 5.92 -9.73 -5.26
CA PHE A 116 5.05 -10.46 -6.20
C PHE A 116 4.80 -9.73 -7.53
N HIS A 117 5.27 -8.50 -7.68
CA HIS A 117 5.00 -7.66 -8.86
C HIS A 117 6.28 -7.35 -9.63
N TYR A 118 6.50 -8.08 -10.73
CA TYR A 118 7.59 -7.82 -11.68
C TYR A 118 7.17 -6.71 -12.65
N GLY A 119 8.00 -5.68 -12.83
CA GLY A 119 7.72 -4.57 -13.76
C GLY A 119 7.53 -3.19 -13.12
N LEU A 120 7.63 -3.08 -11.79
CA LEU A 120 7.67 -1.78 -11.12
C LEU A 120 9.01 -1.07 -11.38
N TYR A 121 8.96 0.05 -12.10
CA TYR A 121 10.12 0.91 -12.26
C TYR A 121 10.39 1.67 -10.96
N PHE A 122 11.42 1.25 -10.23
CA PHE A 122 11.85 1.91 -9.01
C PHE A 122 12.59 3.21 -9.33
N TYR A 123 11.86 4.32 -9.38
CA TYR A 123 12.50 5.62 -9.34
C TYR A 123 13.04 5.88 -7.93
N ALA A 124 14.35 6.03 -7.79
CA ALA A 124 15.04 6.10 -6.50
C ALA A 124 14.43 7.15 -5.55
N VAL A 125 14.07 8.33 -6.07
CA VAL A 125 13.48 9.41 -5.26
C VAL A 125 12.08 9.04 -4.73
N LYS A 126 11.26 8.37 -5.55
CA LYS A 126 9.89 7.97 -5.17
C LYS A 126 9.95 6.84 -4.13
N PHE A 127 10.85 5.88 -4.32
CA PHE A 127 11.06 4.81 -3.35
C PHE A 127 11.57 5.35 -2.01
N LEU A 128 12.55 6.27 -2.04
CA LEU A 128 13.06 6.95 -0.85
C LEU A 128 11.95 7.71 -0.10
N SER A 129 11.02 8.34 -0.83
CA SER A 129 9.84 8.98 -0.23
C SER A 129 8.99 7.99 0.57
N VAL A 130 8.65 6.82 0.00
CA VAL A 130 7.90 5.78 0.71
C VAL A 130 8.65 5.31 1.97
N VAL A 131 9.98 5.16 1.89
CA VAL A 131 10.82 4.81 3.06
C VAL A 131 10.74 5.88 4.15
N PHE A 132 10.83 7.16 3.81
CA PHE A 132 10.68 8.24 4.79
C PHE A 132 9.26 8.31 5.37
N CYS A 133 8.22 8.10 4.54
CA CYS A 133 6.84 8.03 5.01
C CYS A 133 6.66 6.88 6.02
N LEU A 134 7.33 5.73 5.83
CA LEU A 134 7.30 4.61 6.77
C LEU A 134 7.97 4.93 8.11
N ILE A 135 9.16 5.54 8.08
CA ILE A 135 9.90 5.92 9.28
C ILE A 135 9.08 6.90 10.13
N GLY A 136 8.37 7.84 9.51
CA GLY A 136 7.49 8.78 10.21
C GLY A 136 6.15 8.17 10.64
N TYR A 137 5.57 7.30 9.81
CA TYR A 137 4.26 6.67 10.06
C TYR A 137 4.25 5.82 11.33
N LEU A 138 5.27 4.97 11.52
CA LEU A 138 5.34 4.03 12.64
C LEU A 138 5.16 4.69 14.02
N PRO A 139 6.06 5.61 14.44
CA PRO A 139 5.94 6.23 15.75
C PRO A 139 4.69 7.10 15.85
N SER A 140 4.31 7.77 14.75
CA SER A 140 3.15 8.65 14.73
C SER A 140 1.84 7.89 15.00
N VAL A 141 1.61 6.77 14.30
CA VAL A 141 0.36 6.01 14.46
C VAL A 141 0.27 5.28 15.81
N ILE A 142 1.39 4.77 16.33
CA ILE A 142 1.42 4.11 17.65
C ILE A 142 1.15 5.12 18.76
N LEU A 143 1.83 6.27 18.74
CA LEU A 143 1.60 7.34 19.73
C LEU A 143 0.17 7.88 19.65
N PHE A 144 -0.35 8.06 18.43
CA PHE A 144 -1.74 8.46 18.24
C PHE A 144 -2.71 7.41 18.81
N THR A 145 -2.43 6.12 18.61
CA THR A 145 -3.21 5.02 19.19
C THR A 145 -3.20 5.09 20.72
N TYR A 146 -2.05 5.38 21.34
CA TYR A 146 -1.96 5.57 22.79
C TYR A 146 -2.80 6.73 23.29
N ILE A 147 -2.85 7.85 22.56
CA ILE A 147 -3.68 9.00 22.93
C ILE A 147 -5.16 8.62 22.83
N THR A 148 -5.55 7.95 21.74
CA THR A 148 -6.94 7.56 21.50
C THR A 148 -7.48 6.53 22.48
N SER A 149 -6.60 5.71 23.08
CA SER A 149 -7.01 4.68 24.03
C SER A 149 -7.57 5.24 25.34
N PHE A 150 -7.16 6.45 25.72
CA PHE A 150 -7.68 7.13 26.91
C PHE A 150 -9.14 7.58 26.78
N THR A 151 -9.63 7.76 25.56
CA THR A 151 -10.93 8.38 25.27
C THR A 151 -12.12 7.49 25.67
N PHE A 152 -11.94 6.17 25.83
CA PHE A 152 -13.06 5.24 26.07
C PHE A 152 -12.83 4.27 27.23
N LYS A 153 -13.28 4.68 28.44
CA LYS A 153 -13.24 3.83 29.66
C LYS A 153 -14.32 2.73 29.70
N LYS A 154 -15.32 2.76 28.82
CA LYS A 154 -16.56 1.94 28.92
C LYS A 154 -16.79 0.91 27.82
N ILE A 155 -16.00 0.90 26.74
CA ILE A 155 -16.22 -0.04 25.63
C ILE A 155 -15.56 -1.38 25.98
N VAL A 156 -16.29 -2.48 25.74
CA VAL A 156 -15.77 -3.85 25.97
C VAL A 156 -14.76 -4.20 24.86
N ASN A 157 -15.10 -3.95 23.60
CA ASN A 157 -14.25 -4.21 22.42
C ASN A 157 -13.59 -2.92 21.89
N THR A 158 -12.72 -2.29 22.69
CA THR A 158 -12.05 -1.04 22.32
C THR A 158 -11.20 -1.17 21.06
N LYS A 159 -10.46 -2.28 20.92
CA LYS A 159 -9.55 -2.56 19.80
C LYS A 159 -10.30 -2.60 18.46
N GLU A 160 -11.38 -3.38 18.39
CA GLU A 160 -12.22 -3.53 17.19
C GLU A 160 -12.86 -2.21 16.75
N PHE A 161 -13.38 -1.45 17.72
CA PHE A 161 -14.01 -0.16 17.44
C PHE A 161 -13.02 0.84 16.82
N TRP A 162 -11.81 0.97 17.39
CA TRP A 162 -10.80 1.86 16.84
C TRP A 162 -10.21 1.36 15.53
N SER A 163 -10.08 0.04 15.36
CA SER A 163 -9.71 -0.56 14.07
C SER A 163 -10.71 -0.18 12.99
N PHE A 164 -12.01 -0.25 13.29
CA PHE A 164 -13.06 0.21 12.38
C PHE A 164 -12.93 1.71 12.05
N ILE A 165 -12.77 2.58 13.06
CA ILE A 165 -12.58 4.03 12.85
C ILE A 165 -11.35 4.32 11.98
N TYR A 166 -10.23 3.63 12.22
CA TYR A 166 -9.01 3.80 11.44
C TYR A 166 -9.21 3.33 9.99
N SER A 167 -9.91 2.21 9.77
CA SER A 167 -10.22 1.71 8.43
C SER A 167 -11.13 2.66 7.63
N VAL A 168 -12.15 3.26 8.27
CA VAL A 168 -13.03 4.26 7.65
C VAL A 168 -12.25 5.53 7.34
N THR A 169 -11.38 5.95 8.25
CA THR A 169 -10.51 7.11 8.04
C THR A 169 -9.53 6.86 6.89
N ALA A 170 -8.99 5.65 6.75
CA ALA A 170 -8.14 5.26 5.64
C ALA A 170 -8.88 5.33 4.30
N LEU A 171 -10.11 4.81 4.23
CA LEU A 171 -10.96 4.93 3.03
C LEU A 171 -11.23 6.40 2.66
N ALA A 172 -11.54 7.25 3.66
CA ALA A 172 -11.72 8.67 3.45
C ALA A 172 -10.41 9.34 2.96
N CYS A 173 -9.27 8.97 3.53
CA CYS A 173 -7.95 9.45 3.10
C CYS A 173 -7.66 9.08 1.64
N ILE A 174 -7.96 7.84 1.24
CA ILE A 174 -7.81 7.38 -0.15
C ILE A 174 -8.69 8.22 -1.09
N ALA A 175 -9.97 8.41 -0.73
CA ALA A 175 -10.87 9.25 -1.53
C ALA A 175 -10.37 10.70 -1.65
N VAL A 176 -9.85 11.28 -0.56
CA VAL A 176 -9.25 12.62 -0.59
C VAL A 176 -8.01 12.64 -1.48
N THR A 177 -7.11 11.65 -1.39
CA THR A 177 -5.94 11.57 -2.27
C THR A 177 -6.34 11.51 -3.75
N GLU A 178 -7.39 10.76 -4.08
CA GLU A 178 -7.93 10.69 -5.45
C GLU A 178 -8.44 12.06 -5.91
N ILE A 179 -9.28 12.72 -5.11
CA ILE A 179 -9.82 14.04 -5.43
C ILE A 179 -8.70 15.07 -5.63
N THR A 180 -7.69 15.05 -4.74
CA THR A 180 -6.55 15.98 -4.84
C THR A 180 -5.76 15.75 -6.12
N TYR A 181 -5.60 14.49 -6.52
CA TYR A 181 -4.88 14.12 -7.73
C TYR A 181 -5.64 14.55 -9.01
N PHE A 182 -6.95 14.33 -9.05
CA PHE A 182 -7.78 14.67 -10.22
C PHE A 182 -8.00 16.16 -10.41
N MET A 183 -8.21 16.91 -9.32
CA MET A 183 -8.58 18.33 -9.42
C MET A 183 -7.37 19.26 -9.57
N GLY A 184 -6.20 18.91 -9.02
CA GLY A 184 -4.95 19.68 -9.20
C GLY A 184 -4.97 21.15 -8.74
N ASN A 185 -6.02 21.59 -8.05
CA ASN A 185 -6.22 23.00 -7.67
C ASN A 185 -5.43 23.36 -6.41
N THR A 186 -5.11 24.65 -6.25
CA THR A 186 -4.40 25.18 -5.06
C THR A 186 -5.08 24.82 -3.73
N ALA A 187 -6.42 24.82 -3.70
CA ALA A 187 -7.20 24.39 -2.54
C ALA A 187 -6.97 22.92 -2.16
N THR A 188 -6.78 22.05 -3.15
CA THR A 188 -6.55 20.61 -2.90
C THR A 188 -5.15 20.33 -2.37
N ILE A 189 -4.16 21.12 -2.78
CA ILE A 189 -2.80 21.07 -2.22
C ILE A 189 -2.82 21.48 -0.74
N ILE A 190 -3.56 22.54 -0.39
CA ILE A 190 -3.72 22.97 1.01
C ILE A 190 -4.39 21.86 1.84
N LEU A 191 -5.44 21.23 1.33
CA LEU A 191 -6.09 20.10 2.00
C LEU A 191 -5.12 18.92 2.19
N HIS A 192 -4.30 18.60 1.19
CA HIS A 192 -3.29 17.55 1.28
C HIS A 192 -2.32 17.81 2.45
N TYR A 193 -1.80 19.04 2.59
CA TYR A 193 -0.92 19.40 3.69
C TYR A 193 -1.60 19.34 5.06
N ILE A 194 -2.85 19.83 5.17
CA ILE A 194 -3.62 19.76 6.41
C ILE A 194 -3.80 18.30 6.84
N PHE A 195 -4.15 17.41 5.91
CA PHE A 195 -4.33 15.99 6.20
C PHE A 195 -3.01 15.31 6.59
N CYS A 196 -1.89 15.64 5.94
CA CYS A 196 -0.56 15.13 6.30
C CYS A 196 -0.17 15.49 7.75
N ILE A 197 -0.54 16.67 8.24
CA ILE A 197 -0.20 17.14 9.59
C ILE A 197 -1.14 16.55 10.64
N THR A 198 -2.43 16.43 10.30
CA THR A 198 -3.48 16.09 11.28
C THR A 198 -3.74 14.61 11.40
N ILE A 199 -3.57 13.84 10.33
CA ILE A 199 -3.93 12.42 10.26
C ILE A 199 -2.65 11.59 10.06
N PRO A 200 -2.15 10.90 11.09
CA PRO A 200 -0.96 10.05 11.02
C PRO A 200 -0.97 9.03 9.88
N ILE A 201 -2.18 8.58 9.50
CA ILE A 201 -2.44 7.57 8.49
C ILE A 201 -2.29 8.12 7.06
N TYR A 202 -2.56 9.41 6.84
CA TYR A 202 -2.68 9.99 5.51
C TYR A 202 -1.36 10.00 4.71
N PRO A 203 -0.20 10.39 5.28
CA PRO A 203 1.06 10.44 4.54
C PRO A 203 1.42 9.10 3.89
N LEU A 204 1.34 7.99 4.63
CA LEU A 204 1.71 6.67 4.10
C LEU A 204 0.82 6.27 2.91
N LEU A 205 -0.50 6.42 3.05
CA LEU A 205 -1.45 6.11 1.98
C LEU A 205 -1.21 6.98 0.75
N GLY A 206 -1.00 8.29 0.95
CA GLY A 206 -0.68 9.23 -0.13
C GLY A 206 0.63 8.89 -0.85
N CYS A 207 1.70 8.55 -0.11
CA CYS A 207 3.00 8.17 -0.68
C CYS A 207 2.88 6.88 -1.50
N LEU A 208 2.15 5.86 -1.00
CA LEU A 208 1.94 4.58 -1.69
C LEU A 208 1.11 4.75 -2.97
N ILE A 209 -0.01 5.46 -2.89
CA ILE A 209 -0.87 5.73 -4.05
C ILE A 209 -0.13 6.56 -5.09
N GLY A 210 0.59 7.60 -4.67
CA GLY A 210 1.42 8.42 -5.55
C GLY A 210 2.52 7.61 -6.23
N PHE A 211 3.19 6.70 -5.51
CA PHE A 211 4.20 5.81 -6.09
C PHE A 211 3.62 4.96 -7.24
N ILE A 212 2.47 4.34 -7.02
CA ILE A 212 1.81 3.44 -7.98
C ILE A 212 1.26 4.23 -9.17
N LYS A 213 0.60 5.37 -8.91
CA LYS A 213 -0.01 6.20 -9.96
C LYS A 213 0.98 6.89 -10.86
N VAL A 214 2.14 7.34 -10.37
CA VAL A 214 3.11 7.94 -11.29
C VAL A 214 3.81 6.84 -12.10
N GLY A 215 4.00 5.63 -11.54
CA GLY A 215 4.33 4.44 -12.34
C GLY A 215 3.27 4.09 -13.39
N LEU A 216 2.03 4.56 -13.23
CA LEU A 216 0.95 4.42 -14.21
C LEU A 216 1.18 5.29 -15.46
N LEU A 217 1.63 6.54 -15.25
CA LEU A 217 1.62 7.63 -16.23
C LEU A 217 2.95 7.88 -16.94
N ASP A 218 4.04 7.25 -16.50
CA ASP A 218 5.38 7.41 -17.10
C ASP A 218 5.55 6.59 -18.43
N VAL A 219 4.49 6.42 -19.24
CA VAL A 219 4.53 5.94 -20.65
C VAL A 219 3.63 6.79 -21.53
#